data_AF-A0A0G1FPV0-F1
#
_entry.id   AF-A0A0G1FPV0-F1
#
_cell.length_a   1.000
_cell.length_b   1.000
_cell.length_c   1.000
_cell.angle_alpha   90.00
_cell.angle_beta   90.00
_cell.angle_gamma   90.00
#
_symmetry.space_group_name_H-M   'P 1'
#
loop_
_entity.id
_entity.type
_entity.pdbx_description
1 polymer ?
#
loop_
_entity_poly.entity_id
_entity_poly.type
_entity_poly.pdbx_seq_one_letter_code
_entity_poly.pdbx_strand_id
1 'polypeptide(L)'
;QDLGRHLKLGEIIWQTRHVPNTNLFSYTNPNFPFVNHHWLSEVIYYLLSLAIGIKGLIIFNALIILAAFAIIWKVAWRPKYFIFSILAAMLGIGLLLERTDIRPEAFGFLLFSLFILILEKNRGKISRSFWLLVPLTALWVNLHISFIYGLALIFFFFLDRLWSRRRAVYLLARQKKLDRYIAQVILLGILAGAAALINPATWRGALYPLYIFGNYGYTIVENQSPFFLKTVMSNFTIIFFKVALVAGVVTFLFNLRRFRPFYALIFLLTAAMSWNAIRNFPLMGLAIIPFLTANFAEARQRYSRYFAKWEKFWLRNPGRLLTIALIFVILTVSIYSVVTSRFYLESMKSEHVGLGVPVGAGAAIDFLKQNKVTGPMFNNFDIGSYLIWQAWPEYKVFVDGRPEAYPAKFFQSVYIPMQTDEATWKKYANDIYKINFVFFSHTDGTPWGQEFMKQMAQRKEWVMVYLDPTIVIWLRDNDVNKNLIAQYALNQDNLNQHIARYLTANNFFDAARLGTFFQTIGYNDLAIKSFDRALELNKDAKQIWFVNGLLYESKNLLDKSEVYLKKAIELDGKYIDAYLSLGKIYYQQADFTEARRAWEKVLEIDSSNAAARAYLDNMGLIPFTK
;
A
#
# COMPACT_ATOMS: atom_id res chain seq x y z
N GLN A 1 -4.71 4.40 -7.70
CA GLN A 1 -5.86 4.03 -6.83
C GLN A 1 -6.97 3.41 -7.69
N ASP A 2 -7.63 2.36 -7.21
CA ASP A 2 -8.61 1.58 -7.98
C ASP A 2 -10.06 2.09 -7.95
N LEU A 3 -10.32 3.15 -7.17
CA LEU A 3 -11.68 3.67 -6.97
C LEU A 3 -12.41 3.95 -8.28
N GLY A 4 -11.73 4.53 -9.27
CA GLY A 4 -12.33 4.87 -10.56
C GLY A 4 -12.96 3.66 -11.26
N ARG A 5 -12.26 2.52 -11.28
CA ARG A 5 -12.77 1.26 -11.83
C ARG A 5 -13.99 0.77 -11.06
N HIS A 6 -13.96 0.82 -9.73
CA HIS A 6 -15.08 0.39 -8.89
C HIS A 6 -16.34 1.23 -9.12
N LEU A 7 -16.19 2.56 -9.22
CA LEU A 7 -17.30 3.45 -9.55
C LEU A 7 -17.88 3.13 -10.93
N LYS A 8 -17.03 2.89 -11.93
CA LYS A 8 -17.49 2.59 -13.28
C LYS A 8 -18.16 1.22 -13.39
N LEU A 9 -17.65 0.19 -12.72
CA LEU A 9 -18.32 -1.10 -12.64
C LEU A 9 -19.66 -1.00 -11.90
N GLY A 10 -19.71 -0.24 -10.80
CA GLY A 10 -20.96 0.03 -10.07
C GLY A 10 -22.02 0.69 -10.95
N GLU A 11 -21.63 1.67 -11.76
CA GLU A 11 -22.47 2.31 -12.77
C GLU A 11 -23.00 1.29 -13.80
N ILE A 12 -22.11 0.48 -14.40
CA ILE A 12 -22.47 -0.53 -15.40
C ILE A 12 -23.43 -1.57 -14.81
N ILE A 13 -23.16 -2.08 -13.60
CA ILE A 13 -24.01 -3.05 -12.93
C ILE A 13 -25.39 -2.44 -12.64
N TRP A 14 -25.42 -1.18 -12.18
CA TRP A 14 -26.66 -0.47 -11.90
C TRP A 14 -27.52 -0.30 -13.16
N GLN A 15 -26.92 0.08 -14.28
CA GLN A 15 -27.61 0.30 -15.56
C GLN A 15 -28.05 -1.01 -16.22
N THR A 16 -27.17 -2.01 -16.29
CA THR A 16 -27.40 -3.25 -17.04
C THR A 16 -28.09 -4.35 -16.22
N ARG A 17 -28.13 -4.20 -14.89
CA ARG A 17 -28.59 -5.24 -13.94
C ARG A 17 -27.81 -6.56 -14.06
N HIS A 18 -26.62 -6.53 -14.66
CA HIS A 18 -25.76 -7.69 -14.86
C HIS A 18 -24.40 -7.45 -14.20
N VAL A 19 -23.85 -8.49 -13.56
CA VAL A 19 -22.52 -8.44 -12.94
C VAL A 19 -21.48 -8.90 -13.98
N PRO A 20 -20.59 -8.02 -14.46
CA PRO A 20 -19.58 -8.40 -15.44
C PRO A 20 -18.68 -9.52 -14.94
N ASN A 21 -18.44 -10.51 -15.81
CA ASN A 21 -17.58 -11.67 -15.56
C ASN A 21 -16.40 -11.77 -16.56
N THR A 22 -16.21 -10.74 -17.39
CA THR A 22 -15.11 -10.63 -18.36
C THR A 22 -14.42 -9.27 -18.28
N ASN A 23 -13.20 -9.18 -18.79
CA ASN A 23 -12.41 -7.96 -18.76
C ASN A 23 -12.87 -6.91 -19.80
N LEU A 24 -14.06 -6.34 -19.59
CA LEU A 24 -14.72 -5.39 -20.51
C LEU A 24 -13.83 -4.20 -20.94
N PHE A 25 -13.00 -3.71 -20.02
CA PHE A 25 -12.29 -2.44 -20.20
C PHE A 25 -11.06 -2.53 -21.10
N SER A 26 -10.42 -3.69 -21.13
CA SER A 26 -9.20 -3.89 -21.90
C SER A 26 -9.49 -4.37 -23.30
N TYR A 27 -8.89 -3.73 -24.30
CA TYR A 27 -8.99 -4.21 -25.68
C TYR A 27 -8.00 -5.34 -25.98
N THR A 28 -7.01 -5.59 -25.11
CA THR A 28 -6.01 -6.65 -25.32
C THR A 28 -6.52 -8.02 -24.89
N ASN A 29 -7.37 -8.07 -23.86
CA ASN A 29 -7.92 -9.30 -23.29
C ASN A 29 -9.42 -9.19 -22.94
N PRO A 30 -10.30 -8.70 -23.84
CA PRO A 30 -11.67 -8.28 -23.49
C PRO A 30 -12.56 -9.41 -22.93
N ASN A 31 -12.28 -10.64 -23.35
CA ASN A 31 -13.09 -11.82 -23.01
C ASN A 31 -12.48 -12.66 -21.89
N PHE A 32 -11.38 -12.22 -21.27
CA PHE A 32 -10.75 -13.01 -20.22
C PHE A 32 -11.68 -13.13 -19.00
N PRO A 33 -11.99 -14.35 -18.54
CA PRO A 33 -12.96 -14.55 -17.47
C PRO A 33 -12.38 -14.17 -16.12
N PHE A 34 -13.17 -13.47 -15.29
CA PHE A 34 -12.83 -13.19 -13.90
C PHE A 34 -14.08 -13.21 -13.02
N VAL A 35 -13.88 -13.38 -11.70
CA VAL A 35 -14.98 -13.31 -10.73
C VAL A 35 -15.00 -11.91 -10.12
N ASN A 36 -16.05 -11.14 -10.42
CA ASN A 36 -16.27 -9.86 -9.76
C ASN A 36 -16.80 -10.07 -8.33
N HIS A 37 -15.87 -10.21 -7.39
CA HIS A 37 -16.12 -10.38 -5.97
C HIS A 37 -16.39 -9.06 -5.22
N HIS A 38 -16.45 -7.93 -5.92
CA HIS A 38 -16.68 -6.60 -5.36
C HIS A 38 -18.04 -6.02 -5.76
N TRP A 39 -18.84 -6.72 -6.57
CA TRP A 39 -19.97 -6.14 -7.29
C TRP A 39 -20.93 -5.33 -6.41
N LEU A 40 -21.26 -5.78 -5.20
CA LEU A 40 -22.21 -5.06 -4.34
C LEU A 40 -21.57 -3.80 -3.75
N SER A 41 -20.30 -3.88 -3.37
CA SER A 41 -19.56 -2.71 -2.89
C SER A 41 -19.40 -1.65 -3.98
N GLU A 42 -19.22 -2.08 -5.24
CA GLU A 42 -19.12 -1.21 -6.41
C GLU A 42 -20.43 -0.45 -6.64
N VAL A 43 -21.57 -1.14 -6.59
CA VAL A 43 -22.90 -0.51 -6.67
C VAL A 43 -23.14 0.46 -5.52
N ILE A 44 -22.79 0.08 -4.27
CA ILE A 44 -22.93 0.96 -3.10
C ILE A 44 -22.08 2.23 -3.27
N TYR A 45 -20.81 2.10 -3.64
CA TYR A 45 -19.93 3.25 -3.84
C TYR A 45 -20.40 4.14 -4.98
N TYR A 46 -20.87 3.58 -6.09
CA TYR A 46 -21.45 4.36 -7.18
C TYR A 46 -22.67 5.18 -6.71
N LEU A 47 -23.64 4.56 -6.06
CA LEU A 47 -24.85 5.24 -5.58
C LEU A 47 -24.52 6.32 -4.54
N LEU A 48 -23.59 6.04 -3.63
CA LEU A 48 -23.10 7.05 -2.68
C LEU A 48 -22.34 8.17 -3.39
N SER A 49 -21.55 7.88 -4.43
CA SER A 49 -20.84 8.92 -5.19
C SER A 49 -21.81 9.92 -5.82
N LEU A 50 -23.00 9.47 -6.24
CA LEU A 50 -24.06 10.36 -6.77
C LEU A 50 -24.69 11.23 -5.67
N ALA A 51 -24.86 10.68 -4.47
CA ALA A 51 -25.54 11.36 -3.37
C ALA A 51 -24.64 12.34 -2.60
N ILE A 52 -23.39 11.98 -2.33
CA ILE A 52 -22.49 12.72 -1.43
C ILE A 52 -21.13 13.08 -2.06
N GLY A 53 -20.92 12.73 -3.32
CA GLY A 53 -19.67 13.00 -4.04
C GLY A 53 -18.46 12.25 -3.50
N ILE A 54 -17.28 12.47 -4.12
CA ILE A 54 -16.03 11.79 -3.75
C ILE A 54 -15.58 12.17 -2.34
N LYS A 55 -15.72 13.44 -1.93
CA LYS A 55 -15.40 13.87 -0.56
C LYS A 55 -16.27 13.18 0.48
N GLY A 56 -17.55 12.99 0.18
CA GLY A 56 -18.46 12.21 1.02
C GLY A 56 -18.05 10.74 1.10
N LEU A 57 -17.58 10.15 0.00
CA LEU A 57 -17.04 8.78 0.01
C LEU A 57 -15.81 8.62 0.91
N ILE A 58 -14.91 9.61 0.95
CA ILE A 58 -13.74 9.60 1.86
C ILE A 58 -14.24 9.55 3.31
N ILE A 59 -15.18 10.42 3.67
CA ILE A 59 -15.77 10.47 5.01
C ILE A 59 -16.47 9.14 5.34
N PHE A 60 -17.28 8.62 4.41
CA PHE A 60 -17.98 7.35 4.57
C PHE A 60 -17.01 6.19 4.84
N ASN A 61 -15.93 6.07 4.06
CA ASN A 61 -14.91 5.04 4.25
C ASN A 61 -14.23 5.16 5.62
N ALA A 62 -13.86 6.39 6.02
CA ALA A 62 -13.28 6.65 7.33
C ALA A 62 -14.25 6.26 8.46
N LEU A 63 -15.54 6.57 8.34
CA LEU A 63 -16.57 6.19 9.31
C LEU A 63 -16.75 4.67 9.42
N ILE A 64 -16.67 3.92 8.32
CA ILE A 64 -16.72 2.45 8.35
C ILE A 64 -15.52 1.89 9.13
N ILE A 65 -14.31 2.37 8.83
CA ILE A 65 -13.09 1.93 9.52
C ILE A 65 -13.16 2.28 11.01
N LEU A 66 -13.60 3.50 11.35
CA LEU A 66 -13.80 3.92 12.74
C LEU A 66 -14.86 3.06 13.45
N ALA A 67 -15.96 2.70 12.78
CA ALA A 67 -16.98 1.82 13.34
C ALA A 67 -16.42 0.42 13.62
N ALA A 68 -15.62 -0.15 12.72
CA ALA A 68 -14.92 -1.42 12.93
C ALA A 68 -14.04 -1.36 14.20
N PHE A 69 -13.26 -0.29 14.35
CA PHE A 69 -12.42 -0.06 15.54
C PHE A 69 -13.23 0.11 16.81
N ALA A 70 -14.30 0.91 16.78
CA ALA A 70 -15.17 1.11 17.93
C ALA A 70 -15.82 -0.20 18.39
N ILE A 71 -16.24 -1.05 17.46
CA ILE A 71 -16.79 -2.38 17.75
C ILE A 71 -15.75 -3.27 18.42
N ILE A 72 -14.56 -3.38 17.85
CA ILE A 72 -13.48 -4.18 18.44
C ILE A 72 -13.04 -3.64 19.80
N TRP A 73 -12.94 -2.32 19.93
CA TRP A 73 -12.59 -1.70 21.20
C TRP A 73 -13.65 -2.00 22.25
N LYS A 74 -14.95 -1.97 21.88
CA LYS A 74 -16.05 -2.41 22.76
C LYS A 74 -15.92 -3.87 23.18
N VAL A 75 -15.46 -4.76 22.30
CA VAL A 75 -15.17 -6.17 22.65
C VAL A 75 -14.03 -6.26 23.68
N ALA A 76 -12.98 -5.44 23.50
CA ALA A 76 -11.84 -5.39 24.39
C ALA A 76 -12.09 -4.62 25.69
N TRP A 77 -13.12 -3.75 25.73
CA TRP A 77 -13.35 -2.81 26.82
C TRP A 77 -13.54 -3.50 28.16
N ARG A 78 -12.72 -3.10 29.13
CA ARG A 78 -12.81 -3.51 30.53
C ARG A 78 -12.49 -2.29 31.39
N PRO A 79 -13.43 -1.77 32.21
CA PRO A 79 -13.20 -0.55 32.99
C PRO A 79 -11.91 -0.58 33.82
N LYS A 80 -11.61 -1.73 34.44
CA LYS A 80 -10.41 -1.94 35.27
C LYS A 80 -9.09 -1.94 34.48
N TYR A 81 -9.13 -2.17 33.16
CA TYR A 81 -7.95 -2.39 32.31
C TYR A 81 -7.96 -1.50 31.07
N PHE A 82 -8.68 -0.37 31.11
CA PHE A 82 -8.93 0.47 29.94
C PHE A 82 -7.64 0.97 29.27
N ILE A 83 -6.59 1.30 30.05
CA ILE A 83 -5.31 1.78 29.52
C ILE A 83 -4.65 0.77 28.57
N PHE A 84 -4.76 -0.52 28.84
CA PHE A 84 -4.20 -1.56 27.98
C PHE A 84 -4.97 -1.68 26.66
N SER A 85 -6.28 -1.41 26.68
CA SER A 85 -7.08 -1.35 25.46
C SER A 85 -6.69 -0.14 24.59
N ILE A 86 -6.31 1.00 25.19
CA ILE A 86 -5.80 2.17 24.47
C ILE A 86 -4.44 1.85 23.83
N LEU A 87 -3.49 1.31 24.60
CA LEU A 87 -2.17 0.96 24.07
C LEU A 87 -2.25 -0.07 22.92
N ALA A 88 -3.11 -1.08 23.07
CA ALA A 88 -3.34 -2.05 22.01
C ALA A 88 -4.04 -1.42 20.79
N ALA A 89 -4.96 -0.46 21.00
CA ALA A 89 -5.60 0.28 19.91
C ALA A 89 -4.63 1.19 19.16
N MET A 90 -3.70 1.88 19.85
CA MET A 90 -2.66 2.70 19.21
C MET A 90 -1.78 1.87 18.29
N LEU A 91 -1.36 0.68 18.76
CA LEU A 91 -0.62 -0.28 17.95
C LEU A 91 -1.44 -0.78 16.75
N GLY A 92 -2.73 -1.04 16.95
CA GLY A 92 -3.66 -1.42 15.89
C GLY A 92 -3.86 -0.33 14.84
N ILE A 93 -3.96 0.94 15.24
CA ILE A 93 -4.07 2.10 14.33
C ILE A 93 -2.81 2.24 13.47
N GLY A 94 -1.62 2.06 14.05
CA GLY A 94 -0.37 2.11 13.27
C GLY A 94 -0.32 1.09 12.13
N LEU A 95 -0.95 -0.09 12.31
CA LEU A 95 -1.09 -1.12 11.28
C LEU A 95 -2.15 -0.78 10.22
N LEU A 96 -3.15 0.05 10.53
CA LEU A 96 -4.16 0.48 9.56
C LEU A 96 -3.64 1.49 8.54
N LEU A 97 -2.55 2.18 8.84
CA LEU A 97 -2.01 3.23 7.98
C LEU A 97 -1.65 2.69 6.58
N GLU A 98 -1.44 1.39 6.44
CA GLU A 98 -1.27 0.73 5.14
C GLU A 98 -2.52 0.75 4.25
N ARG A 99 -3.73 0.93 4.82
CA ARG A 99 -5.01 0.84 4.10
C ARG A 99 -6.01 1.91 4.55
N THR A 100 -5.77 3.14 4.12
CA THR A 100 -6.66 4.28 4.38
C THR A 100 -7.47 4.73 3.15
N ASP A 101 -7.14 4.21 1.96
CA ASP A 101 -7.85 4.50 0.71
C ASP A 101 -9.31 4.04 0.72
N ILE A 102 -10.14 4.64 -0.15
CA ILE A 102 -11.50 4.15 -0.41
C ILE A 102 -11.39 2.82 -1.16
N ARG A 103 -11.70 1.72 -0.46
CA ARG A 103 -11.64 0.37 -1.02
C ARG A 103 -12.74 -0.53 -0.44
N PRO A 104 -13.29 -1.46 -1.24
CA PRO A 104 -14.28 -2.46 -0.78
C PRO A 104 -13.91 -3.24 0.49
N GLU A 105 -12.62 -3.44 0.74
CA GLU A 105 -12.12 -4.16 1.92
C GLU A 105 -12.55 -3.53 3.26
N ALA A 106 -12.87 -2.23 3.29
CA ALA A 106 -13.36 -1.55 4.49
C ALA A 106 -14.65 -2.19 5.04
N PHE A 107 -15.55 -2.65 4.16
CA PHE A 107 -16.72 -3.43 4.57
C PHE A 107 -16.32 -4.74 5.26
N GLY A 108 -15.24 -5.36 4.79
CA GLY A 108 -14.66 -6.55 5.39
C GLY A 108 -14.15 -6.32 6.81
N PHE A 109 -13.52 -5.17 7.08
CA PHE A 109 -13.07 -4.81 8.43
C PHE A 109 -14.24 -4.65 9.40
N LEU A 110 -15.32 -4.00 8.95
CA LEU A 110 -16.54 -3.84 9.75
C LEU A 110 -17.19 -5.19 10.06
N LEU A 111 -17.36 -6.05 9.05
CA LEU A 111 -17.99 -7.36 9.20
C LEU A 111 -17.13 -8.31 10.04
N PHE A 112 -15.81 -8.31 9.87
CA PHE A 112 -14.88 -9.03 10.74
C PHE A 112 -15.06 -8.63 12.21
N SER A 113 -15.17 -7.34 12.48
CA SER A 113 -15.38 -6.78 13.81
C SER A 113 -16.74 -7.17 14.41
N LEU A 114 -17.80 -7.10 13.61
CA LEU A 114 -19.15 -7.53 14.00
C LEU A 114 -19.21 -9.04 14.30
N PHE A 115 -18.54 -9.87 13.51
CA PHE A 115 -18.45 -11.31 13.76
C PHE A 115 -17.82 -11.60 15.12
N ILE A 116 -16.68 -10.96 15.43
CA ILE A 116 -16.02 -11.11 16.74
C ILE A 116 -16.96 -10.66 17.87
N LEU A 117 -17.64 -9.52 17.72
CA LEU A 117 -18.60 -9.01 18.71
C LEU A 117 -19.74 -10.00 18.96
N ILE A 118 -20.38 -10.50 17.90
CA ILE A 118 -21.52 -11.43 18.01
C ILE A 118 -21.07 -12.76 18.65
N LEU A 119 -19.94 -13.31 18.21
CA LEU A 119 -19.40 -14.55 18.76
C LEU A 119 -19.04 -14.38 20.25
N GLU A 120 -18.35 -13.31 20.64
CA GLU A 120 -17.98 -13.05 22.04
C GLU A 120 -19.23 -12.81 22.91
N LYS A 121 -20.24 -12.06 22.42
CA LYS A 121 -21.51 -11.85 23.14
C LYS A 121 -22.24 -13.16 23.43
N ASN A 122 -22.19 -14.11 22.50
CA ASN A 122 -22.89 -15.38 22.61
C ASN A 122 -22.05 -16.49 23.27
N ARG A 123 -20.85 -16.17 23.77
CA ARG A 123 -19.90 -17.14 24.35
C ARG A 123 -20.46 -17.94 25.52
N GLY A 124 -21.29 -17.34 26.38
CA GLY A 124 -21.87 -18.05 27.53
C GLY A 124 -23.17 -18.80 27.18
N LYS A 125 -24.03 -18.15 26.39
CA LYS A 125 -25.35 -18.63 26.00
C LYS A 125 -25.68 -18.09 24.61
N ILE A 126 -26.11 -18.97 23.71
CA ILE A 126 -26.57 -18.58 22.38
C ILE A 126 -27.91 -17.84 22.51
N SER A 127 -27.97 -16.65 21.93
CA SER A 127 -29.15 -15.81 21.78
C SER A 127 -29.53 -15.70 20.30
N ARG A 128 -30.67 -15.07 20.00
CA ARG A 128 -31.10 -14.82 18.60
C ARG A 128 -30.05 -14.10 17.76
N SER A 129 -29.25 -13.21 18.37
CA SER A 129 -28.18 -12.47 17.67
C SER A 129 -27.11 -13.37 17.06
N PHE A 130 -26.92 -14.60 17.56
CA PHE A 130 -25.96 -15.57 17.04
C PHE A 130 -26.28 -15.95 15.57
N TRP A 131 -27.56 -16.06 15.25
CA TRP A 131 -28.01 -16.46 13.92
C TRP A 131 -27.92 -15.35 12.87
N LEU A 132 -27.67 -14.10 13.27
CA LEU A 132 -27.40 -13.00 12.34
C LEU A 132 -26.11 -13.23 11.52
N LEU A 133 -25.21 -14.10 11.98
CA LEU A 133 -24.00 -14.46 11.25
C LEU A 133 -24.29 -15.17 9.91
N VAL A 134 -25.46 -15.78 9.74
CA VAL A 134 -25.87 -16.40 8.47
C VAL A 134 -26.18 -15.33 7.40
N PRO A 135 -27.15 -14.42 7.58
CA PRO A 135 -27.40 -13.36 6.61
C PRO A 135 -26.21 -12.40 6.47
N LEU A 136 -25.42 -12.18 7.52
CA LEU A 136 -24.19 -11.39 7.40
C LEU A 136 -23.14 -12.09 6.53
N THR A 137 -23.03 -13.43 6.55
CA THR A 137 -22.16 -14.17 5.60
C THR A 137 -22.64 -13.98 4.16
N ALA A 138 -23.95 -14.10 3.91
CA ALA A 138 -24.53 -13.88 2.58
C ALA A 138 -24.30 -12.43 2.09
N LEU A 139 -24.40 -11.44 2.98
CA LEU A 139 -24.07 -10.05 2.65
C LEU A 139 -22.57 -9.90 2.34
N TRP A 140 -21.71 -10.47 3.18
CA TRP A 140 -20.26 -10.30 3.10
C TRP A 140 -19.68 -10.86 1.79
N VAL A 141 -20.09 -12.05 1.37
CA VAL A 141 -19.56 -12.68 0.14
C VAL A 141 -19.83 -11.84 -1.13
N ASN A 142 -20.85 -10.98 -1.09
CA ASN A 142 -21.17 -10.06 -2.19
C ASN A 142 -20.42 -8.72 -2.11
N LEU A 143 -19.95 -8.35 -0.91
CA LEU A 143 -19.21 -7.10 -0.68
C LEU A 143 -17.71 -7.27 -0.94
N HIS A 144 -17.12 -8.36 -0.44
CA HIS A 144 -15.67 -8.54 -0.50
C HIS A 144 -15.25 -10.00 -0.27
N ILE A 145 -14.14 -10.41 -0.91
CA ILE A 145 -13.56 -11.76 -0.82
C ILE A 145 -13.12 -12.16 0.61
N SER A 146 -12.95 -11.19 1.50
CA SER A 146 -12.57 -11.41 2.90
C SER A 146 -13.63 -12.12 3.75
N PHE A 147 -14.82 -12.44 3.21
CA PHE A 147 -15.85 -13.20 3.93
C PHE A 147 -15.35 -14.54 4.47
N ILE A 148 -14.30 -15.10 3.85
CA ILE A 148 -13.63 -16.33 4.31
C ILE A 148 -13.15 -16.22 5.77
N TYR A 149 -12.81 -15.01 6.24
CA TYR A 149 -12.46 -14.78 7.64
C TYR A 149 -13.66 -14.99 8.57
N GLY A 150 -14.87 -14.68 8.13
CA GLY A 150 -16.09 -14.98 8.89
C GLY A 150 -16.24 -16.48 9.16
N LEU A 151 -15.99 -17.32 8.15
CA LEU A 151 -16.00 -18.77 8.29
C LEU A 151 -14.87 -19.27 9.20
N ALA A 152 -13.67 -18.71 9.06
CA ALA A 152 -12.55 -19.01 9.96
C ALA A 152 -12.85 -18.64 11.41
N LEU A 153 -13.50 -17.50 11.67
CA LEU A 153 -13.93 -17.08 13.01
C LEU A 153 -14.94 -18.04 13.62
N ILE A 154 -15.93 -18.51 12.85
CA ILE A 154 -16.89 -19.52 13.33
C ILE A 154 -16.15 -20.83 13.68
N PHE A 155 -15.19 -21.24 12.84
CA PHE A 155 -14.38 -22.43 13.09
C PHE A 155 -13.49 -22.28 14.34
N PHE A 156 -12.80 -21.15 14.51
CA PHE A 156 -12.00 -20.89 15.72
C PHE A 156 -12.87 -20.81 16.97
N PHE A 157 -14.08 -20.28 16.86
CA PHE A 157 -15.03 -20.28 17.95
C PHE A 157 -15.43 -21.72 18.32
N PHE A 158 -15.70 -22.57 17.34
CA PHE A 158 -15.93 -24.00 17.54
C PHE A 158 -14.75 -24.68 18.26
N LEU A 159 -13.51 -24.44 17.84
CA LEU A 159 -12.32 -24.97 18.52
C LEU A 159 -12.20 -24.47 19.97
N ASP A 160 -12.50 -23.20 20.23
CA ASP A 160 -12.54 -22.64 21.60
C ASP A 160 -13.60 -23.33 22.48
N ARG A 161 -14.73 -23.78 21.89
CA ARG A 161 -15.75 -24.56 22.60
C ARG A 161 -15.29 -25.98 22.88
N LEU A 162 -14.65 -26.65 21.93
CA LEU A 162 -14.06 -27.98 22.14
C LEU A 162 -12.98 -27.95 23.23
N TRP A 163 -12.13 -26.92 23.23
CA TRP A 163 -11.14 -26.71 24.27
C TRP A 163 -11.79 -26.54 25.65
N SER A 164 -12.85 -25.74 25.72
CA SER A 164 -13.62 -25.54 26.95
C SER A 164 -14.30 -26.83 27.44
N ARG A 165 -14.76 -27.69 26.52
CA ARG A 165 -15.33 -29.01 26.81
C ARG A 165 -14.34 -29.93 27.48
N ARG A 166 -13.10 -30.01 26.99
CA ARG A 166 -12.03 -30.82 27.60
C ARG A 166 -11.77 -30.43 29.06
N ARG A 167 -11.82 -29.14 29.39
CA ARG A 167 -11.66 -28.66 30.78
C ARG A 167 -12.88 -28.90 31.67
N ALA A 168 -14.07 -29.07 31.08
CA ALA A 168 -15.33 -29.25 31.79
C ALA A 168 -15.69 -30.72 32.09
N VAL A 169 -14.86 -31.68 31.67
CA VAL A 169 -15.05 -33.14 31.86
C VAL A 169 -15.21 -33.54 33.34
N TYR A 170 -14.86 -32.66 34.28
CA TYR A 170 -15.02 -32.90 35.72
C TYR A 170 -16.43 -32.64 36.29
N LEU A 171 -17.44 -32.23 35.49
CA LEU A 171 -18.79 -31.91 35.98
C LEU A 171 -19.92 -32.43 35.04
N LEU A 172 -20.50 -33.59 35.37
CA LEU A 172 -21.48 -34.35 34.57
C LEU A 172 -22.74 -33.55 34.11
N ALA A 173 -23.27 -32.63 34.92
CA ALA A 173 -24.45 -31.83 34.54
C ALA A 173 -24.15 -30.74 33.49
N ARG A 174 -22.88 -30.31 33.37
CA ARG A 174 -22.44 -29.27 32.43
C ARG A 174 -22.27 -29.80 31.00
N GLN A 175 -22.14 -31.12 30.85
CA GLN A 175 -21.85 -31.80 29.58
C GLN A 175 -23.01 -31.73 28.57
N LYS A 176 -24.25 -32.08 28.96
CA LYS A 176 -25.42 -32.06 28.06
C LYS A 176 -25.73 -30.65 27.49
N LYS A 177 -25.57 -29.59 28.30
CA LYS A 177 -25.75 -28.21 27.84
C LYS A 177 -24.66 -27.78 26.85
N LEU A 178 -23.43 -28.23 27.08
CA LEU A 178 -22.29 -27.90 26.21
C LEU A 178 -22.35 -28.63 24.86
N ASP A 179 -22.86 -29.86 24.84
CA ASP A 179 -23.02 -30.63 23.59
C ASP A 179 -24.07 -29.99 22.67
N ARG A 180 -25.21 -29.54 23.21
CA ARG A 180 -26.20 -28.75 22.46
C ARG A 180 -25.60 -27.46 21.91
N TYR A 181 -24.79 -26.79 22.72
CA TYR A 181 -24.12 -25.56 22.31
C TYR A 181 -23.16 -25.80 21.14
N ILE A 182 -22.36 -26.86 21.19
CA ILE A 182 -21.45 -27.24 20.09
C ILE A 182 -22.23 -27.60 18.82
N ALA A 183 -23.32 -28.36 18.94
CA ALA A 183 -24.18 -28.69 17.80
C ALA A 183 -24.75 -27.42 17.12
N GLN A 184 -25.12 -26.39 17.90
CA GLN A 184 -25.57 -25.12 17.34
C GLN A 184 -24.45 -24.36 16.61
N VAL A 185 -23.20 -24.43 17.07
CA VAL A 185 -22.06 -23.84 16.36
C VAL A 185 -21.78 -24.59 15.06
N ILE A 186 -21.88 -25.93 15.06
CA ILE A 186 -21.76 -26.75 13.84
C ILE A 186 -22.85 -26.37 12.83
N LEU A 187 -24.11 -26.29 13.28
CA LEU A 187 -25.23 -25.88 12.44
C LEU A 187 -25.01 -24.48 11.87
N LEU A 188 -24.53 -23.52 12.68
CA LEU A 188 -24.16 -22.21 12.20
C LEU A 188 -23.09 -22.28 11.11
N GLY A 189 -22.04 -23.10 11.29
CA GLY A 189 -20.99 -23.28 10.30
C GLY A 189 -21.51 -23.81 8.96
N ILE A 190 -22.41 -24.80 9.00
CA ILE A 190 -23.07 -25.35 7.80
C ILE A 190 -23.93 -24.28 7.11
N LEU A 191 -24.78 -23.58 7.88
CA LEU A 191 -25.65 -22.55 7.32
C LEU A 191 -24.85 -21.35 6.77
N ALA A 192 -23.77 -20.95 7.43
CA ALA A 192 -22.88 -19.89 6.93
C ALA A 192 -22.14 -20.34 5.66
N GLY A 193 -21.69 -21.60 5.59
CA GLY A 193 -21.10 -22.17 4.39
C GLY A 193 -22.08 -22.19 3.21
N ALA A 194 -23.34 -22.58 3.46
CA ALA A 194 -24.40 -22.50 2.45
C ALA A 194 -24.72 -21.05 2.05
N ALA A 195 -24.76 -20.13 3.01
CA ALA A 195 -24.98 -18.69 2.75
C ALA A 195 -23.86 -18.06 1.90
N ALA A 196 -22.63 -18.56 1.98
CA ALA A 196 -21.54 -18.10 1.11
C ALA A 196 -21.77 -18.42 -0.38
N LEU A 197 -22.65 -19.38 -0.71
CA LEU A 197 -23.02 -19.68 -2.10
C LEU A 197 -23.99 -18.64 -2.70
N ILE A 198 -24.55 -17.74 -1.87
CA ILE A 198 -25.47 -16.69 -2.32
C ILE A 198 -24.65 -15.53 -2.90
N ASN A 199 -24.13 -15.72 -4.11
CA ASN A 199 -23.43 -14.70 -4.88
C ASN A 199 -23.56 -15.00 -6.39
N PRO A 200 -23.32 -14.02 -7.30
CA PRO A 200 -23.49 -14.21 -8.74
C PRO A 200 -22.66 -15.35 -9.35
N ALA A 201 -21.52 -15.69 -8.75
CA ALA A 201 -20.63 -16.76 -9.19
C ALA A 201 -20.82 -18.07 -8.39
N THR A 202 -21.82 -18.14 -7.52
CA THR A 202 -22.18 -19.30 -6.68
C THR A 202 -20.97 -19.96 -6.00
N TRP A 203 -20.67 -21.22 -6.34
CA TRP A 203 -19.54 -21.98 -5.78
C TRP A 203 -18.18 -21.42 -6.21
N ARG A 204 -18.07 -20.86 -7.43
CA ARG A 204 -16.82 -20.24 -7.90
C ARG A 204 -16.50 -19.01 -7.06
N GLY A 205 -17.50 -18.19 -6.76
CA GLY A 205 -17.35 -17.04 -5.85
C GLY A 205 -16.98 -17.45 -4.44
N ALA A 206 -17.62 -18.50 -3.91
CA ALA A 206 -17.34 -19.01 -2.57
C ALA A 206 -15.92 -19.60 -2.42
N LEU A 207 -15.36 -20.19 -3.49
CA LEU A 207 -14.01 -20.75 -3.49
C LEU A 207 -12.93 -19.76 -3.98
N TYR A 208 -13.33 -18.61 -4.54
CA TYR A 208 -12.43 -17.62 -5.11
C TYR A 208 -11.25 -17.18 -4.20
N PRO A 209 -11.43 -16.97 -2.88
CA PRO A 209 -10.32 -16.63 -1.98
C PRO A 209 -9.16 -17.64 -1.99
N LEU A 210 -9.43 -18.90 -2.35
CA LEU A 210 -8.44 -19.98 -2.31
C LEU A 210 -7.57 -20.05 -3.57
N TYR A 211 -8.04 -19.50 -4.69
CA TYR A 211 -7.35 -19.66 -5.98
C TYR A 211 -7.12 -18.35 -6.77
N ILE A 212 -7.57 -17.20 -6.27
CA ILE A 212 -7.37 -15.89 -6.94
C ILE A 212 -5.90 -15.63 -7.33
N PHE A 213 -4.94 -16.01 -6.48
CA PHE A 213 -3.51 -15.81 -6.75
C PHE A 213 -2.91 -16.80 -7.75
N GLY A 214 -3.65 -17.85 -8.15
CA GLY A 214 -3.15 -18.86 -9.08
C GLY A 214 -2.87 -18.35 -10.50
N ASN A 215 -3.46 -17.22 -10.89
CA ASN A 215 -3.28 -16.59 -12.21
C ASN A 215 -2.70 -15.16 -12.13
N TYR A 216 -2.03 -14.81 -11.04
CA TYR A 216 -1.39 -13.50 -10.93
C TYR A 216 -0.10 -13.44 -11.76
N GLY A 217 -0.15 -12.78 -12.92
CA GLY A 217 1.05 -12.53 -13.73
C GLY A 217 1.79 -11.22 -13.43
N TYR A 218 1.21 -10.37 -12.59
CA TYR A 218 1.78 -9.08 -12.21
C TYR A 218 1.95 -8.97 -10.70
N THR A 219 3.14 -8.57 -10.26
CA THR A 219 3.50 -8.48 -8.85
C THR A 219 3.01 -7.15 -8.27
N ILE A 220 2.13 -7.21 -7.26
CA ILE A 220 1.66 -6.02 -6.55
C ILE A 220 2.42 -5.88 -5.23
N VAL A 221 2.92 -4.66 -4.96
CA VAL A 221 3.66 -4.27 -3.74
C VAL A 221 2.92 -4.67 -2.46
N GLU A 222 1.61 -4.42 -2.40
CA GLU A 222 0.78 -4.71 -1.21
C GLU A 222 0.62 -6.21 -0.89
N ASN A 223 0.92 -7.07 -1.88
CA ASN A 223 0.89 -8.53 -1.73
C ASN A 223 2.23 -9.09 -1.26
N GLN A 224 3.25 -8.24 -1.08
CA GLN A 224 4.58 -8.66 -0.67
C GLN A 224 4.74 -8.69 0.86
N SER A 225 5.68 -9.53 1.30
CA SER A 225 6.02 -9.65 2.71
C SER A 225 6.67 -8.36 3.24
N PRO A 226 6.55 -8.08 4.55
CA PRO A 226 7.25 -6.96 5.18
C PRO A 226 8.78 -7.03 5.03
N PHE A 227 9.34 -8.24 4.90
CA PHE A 227 10.78 -8.46 4.75
C PHE A 227 11.27 -8.12 3.35
N PHE A 228 10.52 -8.49 2.32
CA PHE A 228 10.79 -8.07 0.95
C PHE A 228 10.69 -6.56 0.82
N LEU A 229 9.65 -5.94 1.37
CA LEU A 229 9.53 -4.49 1.27
C LEU A 229 10.68 -3.77 1.96
N LYS A 230 11.17 -4.27 3.11
CA LYS A 230 12.34 -3.70 3.77
C LYS A 230 13.59 -3.67 2.87
N THR A 231 13.74 -4.61 1.91
CA THR A 231 14.89 -4.60 0.99
C THR A 231 14.72 -3.62 -0.17
N VAL A 232 13.50 -3.17 -0.46
CA VAL A 232 13.19 -2.31 -1.61
C VAL A 232 12.87 -0.87 -1.17
N MET A 233 12.25 -0.67 -0.01
CA MET A 233 11.85 0.64 0.50
C MET A 233 11.72 0.65 2.04
N SER A 234 11.96 1.81 2.65
CA SER A 234 11.65 2.00 4.08
C SER A 234 10.13 2.10 4.27
N ASN A 235 9.58 1.32 5.19
CA ASN A 235 8.18 1.44 5.61
C ASN A 235 8.07 1.39 7.13
N PHE A 236 7.59 2.48 7.72
CA PHE A 236 7.48 2.66 9.16
C PHE A 236 6.43 1.73 9.81
N THR A 237 5.40 1.30 9.08
CA THR A 237 4.35 0.40 9.62
C THR A 237 4.89 -0.98 9.98
N ILE A 238 6.02 -1.39 9.36
CA ILE A 238 6.74 -2.62 9.69
C ILE A 238 7.22 -2.60 11.15
N ILE A 239 7.49 -1.42 11.72
CA ILE A 239 7.85 -1.28 13.14
C ILE A 239 6.65 -1.68 14.01
N PHE A 240 5.45 -1.16 13.70
CA PHE A 240 4.22 -1.53 14.40
C PHE A 240 3.94 -3.03 14.29
N PHE A 241 4.16 -3.63 13.12
CA PHE A 241 4.04 -5.07 12.93
C PHE A 241 4.98 -5.88 13.85
N LYS A 242 6.27 -5.51 13.89
CA LYS A 242 7.25 -6.18 14.77
C LYS A 242 6.89 -6.03 16.24
N VAL A 243 6.53 -4.82 16.67
CA VAL A 243 6.11 -4.56 18.05
C VAL A 243 4.86 -5.38 18.40
N ALA A 244 3.88 -5.46 17.50
CA ALA A 244 2.68 -6.26 17.69
C ALA A 244 2.97 -7.76 17.78
N LEU A 245 3.87 -8.27 16.95
CA LEU A 245 4.29 -9.67 16.99
C LEU A 245 4.96 -10.00 18.33
N VAL A 246 5.95 -9.20 18.74
CA VAL A 246 6.68 -9.40 20.00
C VAL A 246 5.73 -9.29 21.19
N ALA A 247 4.90 -8.24 21.25
CA ALA A 247 3.92 -8.08 22.32
C ALA A 247 2.93 -9.26 22.37
N GLY A 248 2.46 -9.73 21.21
CA GLY A 248 1.57 -10.88 21.10
C GLY A 248 2.20 -12.16 21.63
N VAL A 249 3.43 -12.48 21.21
CA VAL A 249 4.17 -13.67 21.68
C VAL A 249 4.47 -13.59 23.17
N VAL A 250 5.00 -12.47 23.64
CA VAL A 250 5.35 -12.29 25.06
C VAL A 250 4.11 -12.44 25.95
N THR A 251 3.01 -11.77 25.61
CA THR A 251 1.78 -11.86 26.41
C THR A 251 1.11 -13.23 26.35
N PHE A 252 1.28 -13.96 25.25
CA PHE A 252 0.86 -15.36 25.13
C PHE A 252 1.69 -16.28 26.03
N LEU A 253 3.03 -16.15 26.00
CA LEU A 253 3.95 -16.95 26.81
C LEU A 253 3.67 -16.80 28.32
N PHE A 254 3.40 -15.58 28.78
CA PHE A 254 3.00 -15.32 30.17
C PHE A 254 1.66 -15.99 30.56
N ASN A 255 0.79 -16.26 29.58
CA ASN A 255 -0.56 -16.77 29.77
C ASN A 255 -0.80 -18.17 29.20
N LEU A 256 0.24 -18.97 28.90
CA LEU A 256 0.12 -20.30 28.24
C LEU A 256 -0.90 -21.26 28.87
N ARG A 257 -1.22 -21.12 30.16
CA ARG A 257 -2.20 -21.97 30.85
C ARG A 257 -3.63 -21.41 30.87
N ARG A 258 -3.82 -20.12 30.61
CA ARG A 258 -5.11 -19.40 30.73
C ARG A 258 -5.45 -18.47 29.57
N PHE A 259 -4.67 -18.51 28.48
CA PHE A 259 -5.00 -17.80 27.25
C PHE A 259 -6.38 -18.22 26.73
N ARG A 260 -6.98 -17.34 25.93
CA ARG A 260 -8.24 -17.61 25.25
C ARG A 260 -7.93 -18.18 23.85
N PRO A 261 -8.20 -19.48 23.58
CA PRO A 261 -7.94 -20.07 22.27
C PRO A 261 -8.52 -19.28 21.11
N PHE A 262 -9.74 -18.77 21.26
CA PHE A 262 -10.37 -17.94 20.22
C PHE A 262 -9.50 -16.76 19.78
N TYR A 263 -9.07 -15.89 20.70
CA TYR A 263 -8.23 -14.74 20.33
C TYR A 263 -6.82 -15.13 19.91
N ALA A 264 -6.25 -16.21 20.48
CA ALA A 264 -4.94 -16.70 20.07
C ALA A 264 -4.95 -17.21 18.62
N LEU A 265 -5.97 -17.97 18.22
CA LEU A 265 -6.12 -18.46 16.86
C LEU A 265 -6.32 -17.33 15.85
N ILE A 266 -7.11 -16.30 16.21
CA ILE A 266 -7.28 -15.10 15.37
C ILE A 266 -5.95 -14.34 15.22
N PHE A 267 -5.22 -14.13 16.32
CA PHE A 267 -3.92 -13.49 16.29
C PHE A 267 -2.92 -14.28 15.43
N LEU A 268 -2.84 -15.61 15.60
CA LEU A 268 -1.94 -16.45 14.81
C LEU A 268 -2.27 -16.40 13.31
N LEU A 269 -3.56 -16.50 12.94
CA LEU A 269 -3.99 -16.39 11.55
C LEU A 269 -3.60 -15.03 10.97
N THR A 270 -4.00 -13.93 11.62
CA THR A 270 -3.76 -12.57 11.11
C THR A 270 -2.29 -12.19 11.10
N ALA A 271 -1.49 -12.68 12.06
CA ALA A 271 -0.04 -12.52 12.07
C ALA A 271 0.63 -13.29 10.93
N ALA A 272 0.24 -14.55 10.69
CA ALA A 272 0.77 -15.33 9.57
C ALA A 272 0.42 -14.70 8.21
N MET A 273 -0.80 -14.16 8.08
CA MET A 273 -1.20 -13.46 6.87
C MET A 273 -0.48 -12.13 6.67
N SER A 274 -0.25 -11.38 7.75
CA SER A 274 0.53 -10.13 7.74
C SER A 274 2.01 -10.38 7.46
N TRP A 275 2.53 -11.53 7.88
CA TRP A 275 3.87 -11.98 7.53
C TRP A 275 4.02 -12.19 6.02
N ASN A 276 2.98 -12.74 5.37
CA ASN A 276 3.01 -13.02 3.94
C ASN A 276 2.74 -11.79 3.08
N ALA A 277 1.83 -10.90 3.48
CA ALA A 277 1.46 -9.72 2.70
C ALA A 277 1.05 -8.54 3.59
N ILE A 278 1.63 -7.35 3.33
CA ILE A 278 1.35 -6.13 4.12
C ILE A 278 -0.11 -5.68 4.07
N ARG A 279 -0.86 -6.01 3.01
CA ARG A 279 -2.30 -5.72 2.94
C ARG A 279 -3.13 -6.30 4.09
N ASN A 280 -2.60 -7.31 4.79
CA ASN A 280 -3.30 -7.94 5.91
C ASN A 280 -3.02 -7.25 7.26
N PHE A 281 -2.15 -6.23 7.30
CA PHE A 281 -1.84 -5.46 8.51
C PHE A 281 -3.09 -4.91 9.21
N PRO A 282 -4.08 -4.32 8.52
CA PRO A 282 -5.32 -3.86 9.14
C PRO A 282 -6.06 -4.94 9.94
N LEU A 283 -6.12 -6.17 9.42
CA LEU A 283 -6.80 -7.28 10.09
C LEU A 283 -6.06 -7.69 11.37
N MET A 284 -4.73 -7.70 11.32
CA MET A 284 -3.91 -7.90 12.52
C MET A 284 -4.11 -6.74 13.51
N GLY A 285 -4.22 -5.51 13.04
CA GLY A 285 -4.51 -4.32 13.84
C GLY A 285 -5.85 -4.40 14.57
N LEU A 286 -6.87 -5.00 13.96
CA LEU A 286 -8.15 -5.30 14.63
C LEU A 286 -8.02 -6.47 15.61
N ALA A 287 -7.33 -7.54 15.22
CA ALA A 287 -7.20 -8.75 16.03
C ALA A 287 -6.34 -8.58 17.30
N ILE A 288 -5.31 -7.73 17.22
CA ILE A 288 -4.35 -7.54 18.31
C ILE A 288 -4.99 -6.87 19.53
N ILE A 289 -5.99 -6.00 19.32
CA ILE A 289 -6.66 -5.23 20.38
C ILE A 289 -7.30 -6.13 21.44
N PRO A 290 -8.25 -7.03 21.11
CA PRO A 290 -8.87 -7.91 22.08
C PRO A 290 -7.89 -8.97 22.59
N PHE A 291 -6.92 -9.40 21.77
CA PHE A 291 -5.93 -10.40 22.17
C PHE A 291 -5.00 -9.88 23.28
N LEU A 292 -4.33 -8.75 23.06
CA LEU A 292 -3.45 -8.15 24.06
C LEU A 292 -4.24 -7.77 25.31
N THR A 293 -5.39 -7.11 25.14
CA THR A 293 -6.20 -6.69 26.29
C THR A 293 -6.66 -7.87 27.14
N ALA A 294 -7.07 -8.99 26.53
CA ALA A 294 -7.45 -10.19 27.26
C ALA A 294 -6.26 -10.84 27.99
N ASN A 295 -5.10 -10.95 27.33
CA ASN A 295 -3.91 -11.52 27.94
C ASN A 295 -3.39 -10.65 29.11
N PHE A 296 -3.37 -9.33 28.93
CA PHE A 296 -2.96 -8.41 30.01
C PHE A 296 -3.93 -8.42 31.18
N ALA A 297 -5.24 -8.46 30.94
CA ALA A 297 -6.24 -8.55 31.99
C ALA A 297 -6.05 -9.81 32.86
N GLU A 298 -5.79 -10.97 32.23
CA GLU A 298 -5.53 -12.23 32.96
C GLU A 298 -4.20 -12.17 33.72
N ALA A 299 -3.13 -11.65 33.10
CA ALA A 299 -1.83 -11.50 33.73
C ALA A 299 -1.89 -10.56 34.95
N ARG A 300 -2.56 -9.42 34.84
CA ARG A 300 -2.73 -8.46 35.95
C ARG A 300 -3.55 -9.06 37.09
N GLN A 301 -4.55 -9.88 36.79
CA GLN A 301 -5.31 -10.60 37.82
C GLN A 301 -4.43 -11.62 38.55
N ARG A 302 -3.60 -12.39 37.82
CA ARG A 302 -2.74 -13.43 38.37
C ARG A 302 -1.61 -12.87 39.24
N TYR A 303 -0.99 -11.78 38.81
CA TYR A 303 0.15 -11.16 39.48
C TYR A 303 -0.24 -9.87 40.21
N SER A 304 -1.48 -9.79 40.69
CA SER A 304 -2.07 -8.58 41.28
C SER A 304 -1.23 -7.96 42.39
N ARG A 305 -0.54 -8.77 43.22
CA ARG A 305 0.38 -8.29 44.26
C ARG A 305 1.58 -7.53 43.70
N TYR A 306 2.19 -8.02 42.61
CA TYR A 306 3.31 -7.36 41.95
C TYR A 306 2.84 -6.09 41.23
N PHE A 307 1.71 -6.16 40.53
CA PHE A 307 1.12 -4.99 39.88
C PHE A 307 0.73 -3.92 40.90
N ALA A 308 0.17 -4.28 42.06
CA ALA A 308 -0.17 -3.33 43.11
C ALA A 308 1.07 -2.67 43.75
N LYS A 309 2.17 -3.43 43.94
CA LYS A 309 3.46 -2.87 44.38
C LYS A 309 4.03 -1.92 43.34
N TRP A 310 4.04 -2.33 42.07
CA TRP A 310 4.51 -1.52 40.95
C TRP A 310 3.67 -0.25 40.78
N GLU A 311 2.34 -0.35 40.86
CA GLU A 311 1.42 0.78 40.73
C GLU A 311 1.61 1.78 41.89
N LYS A 312 1.77 1.32 43.13
CA LYS A 312 2.12 2.20 44.27
C LYS A 312 3.49 2.86 44.10
N PHE A 313 4.49 2.13 43.63
CA PHE A 313 5.82 2.66 43.34
C PHE A 313 5.75 3.73 42.24
N TRP A 314 5.09 3.41 41.12
CA TRP A 314 4.94 4.30 39.98
C TRP A 314 4.14 5.55 40.34
N LEU A 315 3.06 5.43 41.13
CA LEU A 315 2.28 6.57 41.63
C LEU A 315 3.08 7.47 42.59
N ARG A 316 4.08 6.94 43.29
CA ARG A 316 4.95 7.73 44.19
C ARG A 316 6.16 8.33 43.48
N ASN A 317 6.54 7.79 42.33
CA ASN A 317 7.71 8.25 41.59
C ASN A 317 7.40 9.59 40.88
N PRO A 318 8.08 10.70 41.20
CA PRO A 318 7.85 11.99 40.54
C PRO A 318 8.16 11.95 39.03
N GLY A 319 9.03 11.04 38.58
CA GLY A 319 9.34 10.81 37.16
C GLY A 319 8.15 10.34 36.32
N ARG A 320 7.03 9.91 36.96
CA ARG A 320 5.79 9.59 36.24
C ARG A 320 5.22 10.80 35.50
N LEU A 321 5.30 12.00 36.10
CA LEU A 321 4.76 13.21 35.50
C LEU A 321 5.60 13.60 34.28
N LEU A 322 6.92 13.47 34.38
CA LEU A 322 7.83 13.63 33.25
C LEU A 322 7.54 12.62 32.14
N THR A 323 7.26 11.35 32.50
CA THR A 323 6.92 10.30 31.52
C THR A 323 5.60 10.61 30.80
N ILE A 324 4.56 11.03 31.54
CA ILE A 324 3.27 11.41 30.97
C ILE A 324 3.42 12.66 30.09
N ALA A 325 4.19 13.66 30.55
CA ALA A 325 4.50 14.85 29.77
C ALA A 325 5.24 14.50 28.47
N LEU A 326 6.23 13.60 28.53
CA LEU A 326 6.97 13.15 27.35
C LEU A 326 6.06 12.41 26.36
N ILE A 327 5.19 11.51 26.85
CA ILE A 327 4.18 10.84 26.00
C ILE A 327 3.26 11.88 25.34
N PHE A 328 2.80 12.88 26.10
CA PHE A 328 1.94 13.93 25.59
C PHE A 328 2.67 14.79 24.53
N VAL A 329 3.93 15.15 24.77
CA VAL A 329 4.77 15.87 23.80
C VAL A 329 4.96 15.04 22.54
N ILE A 330 5.32 13.75 22.65
CA ILE A 330 5.47 12.85 21.50
C ILE A 330 4.16 12.76 20.71
N LEU A 331 3.02 12.56 21.38
CA LEU A 331 1.72 12.49 20.73
C LEU A 331 1.38 13.81 20.03
N THR A 332 1.62 14.95 20.69
CA THR A 332 1.32 16.27 20.14
C THR A 332 2.20 16.57 18.93
N VAL A 333 3.50 16.27 19.00
CA VAL A 333 4.44 16.42 17.89
C VAL A 333 4.08 15.50 16.73
N SER A 334 3.72 14.23 16.99
CA SER A 334 3.27 13.30 15.95
C SER A 334 1.96 13.73 15.30
N ILE A 335 1.00 14.23 16.08
CA ILE A 335 -0.25 14.77 15.53
C ILE A 335 0.05 16.01 14.70
N TYR A 336 0.86 16.93 15.21
CA TYR A 336 1.28 18.13 14.49
C TYR A 336 1.99 17.78 13.18
N SER A 337 2.93 16.83 13.18
CA SER A 337 3.68 16.45 11.97
C SER A 337 2.78 15.81 10.91
N VAL A 338 1.77 15.03 11.32
CA VAL A 338 0.78 14.46 10.41
C VAL A 338 -0.16 15.54 9.86
N VAL A 339 -0.77 16.36 10.73
CA VAL A 339 -1.73 17.40 10.35
C VAL A 339 -1.10 18.51 9.50
N THR A 340 0.18 18.82 9.72
CA THR A 340 0.92 19.82 8.92
C THR A 340 1.59 19.23 7.67
N SER A 341 1.28 17.98 7.33
CA SER A 341 1.88 17.24 6.21
C SER A 341 3.39 17.00 6.26
N ARG A 342 4.10 17.46 7.31
CA ARG A 342 5.54 17.24 7.50
C ARG A 342 5.93 15.78 7.47
N PHE A 343 5.14 14.93 8.14
CA PHE A 343 5.36 13.48 8.14
C PHE A 343 5.37 12.89 6.73
N TYR A 344 4.44 13.35 5.87
CA TYR A 344 4.33 12.86 4.50
C TYR A 344 5.45 13.40 3.62
N LEU A 345 5.86 14.66 3.80
CA LEU A 345 7.01 15.26 3.12
C LEU A 345 8.32 14.53 3.46
N GLU A 346 8.60 14.28 4.74
CA GLU A 346 9.77 13.51 5.19
C GLU A 346 9.74 12.06 4.67
N SER A 347 8.54 11.48 4.57
CA SER A 347 8.35 10.13 4.05
C SER A 347 8.27 10.07 2.51
N MET A 348 8.46 11.20 1.81
CA MET A 348 8.31 11.33 0.35
C MET A 348 6.96 10.79 -0.18
N LYS A 349 5.91 10.87 0.64
CA LYS A 349 4.55 10.48 0.26
C LYS A 349 3.79 11.71 -0.24
N SER A 350 3.22 11.62 -1.44
CA SER A 350 2.33 12.67 -1.97
C SER A 350 0.94 12.70 -1.32
N GLU A 351 0.73 11.88 -0.29
CA GLU A 351 -0.49 11.85 0.52
C GLU A 351 -0.49 13.02 1.51
N HIS A 352 -1.65 13.62 1.76
CA HIS A 352 -1.81 14.68 2.75
C HIS A 352 -3.06 14.42 3.58
N VAL A 353 -3.05 14.85 4.84
CA VAL A 353 -4.27 14.82 5.66
C VAL A 353 -5.28 15.80 5.09
N GLY A 354 -6.50 15.31 4.87
CA GLY A 354 -7.64 16.14 4.50
C GLY A 354 -8.61 15.45 3.57
N LEU A 355 -9.56 16.24 3.06
CA LEU A 355 -10.54 15.83 2.05
C LEU A 355 -10.07 16.19 0.63
N GLY A 356 -8.76 16.38 0.45
CA GLY A 356 -8.16 16.66 -0.84
C GLY A 356 -8.28 15.44 -1.74
N VAL A 357 -8.86 15.61 -2.92
CA VAL A 357 -8.75 14.62 -3.99
C VAL A 357 -7.53 15.04 -4.80
N PRO A 358 -6.49 14.20 -4.93
CA PRO A 358 -5.35 14.54 -5.77
C PRO A 358 -5.85 14.93 -7.16
N VAL A 359 -5.32 16.03 -7.72
CA VAL A 359 -5.54 16.35 -9.13
C VAL A 359 -4.95 15.18 -9.89
N GLY A 360 -5.81 14.28 -10.37
CA GLY A 360 -5.39 13.09 -11.09
C GLY A 360 -4.86 13.46 -12.48
N ALA A 361 -4.83 12.48 -13.36
CA ALA A 361 -4.50 12.66 -14.78
C ALA A 361 -5.56 13.43 -15.58
N GLY A 362 -6.33 14.33 -14.94
CA GLY A 362 -7.52 14.97 -15.50
C GLY A 362 -7.17 15.89 -16.67
N ALA A 363 -6.18 16.77 -16.50
CA ALA A 363 -5.73 17.66 -17.57
C ALA A 363 -5.21 16.89 -18.79
N ALA A 364 -4.54 15.75 -18.58
CA ALA A 364 -4.08 14.87 -19.65
C ALA A 364 -5.24 14.20 -20.39
N ILE A 365 -6.31 13.80 -19.69
CA ILE A 365 -7.54 13.29 -20.31
C ILE A 365 -8.28 14.40 -21.07
N ASP A 366 -8.37 15.59 -20.49
CA ASP A 366 -8.97 16.74 -21.17
C ASP A 366 -8.23 17.05 -22.47
N PHE A 367 -6.90 16.97 -22.45
CA PHE A 367 -6.08 17.06 -23.67
C PHE A 367 -6.46 16.00 -24.72
N LEU A 368 -6.63 14.73 -24.34
CA LEU A 368 -7.05 13.68 -25.28
C LEU A 368 -8.41 14.00 -25.91
N LYS A 369 -9.40 14.34 -25.08
CA LYS A 369 -10.79 14.59 -25.50
C LYS A 369 -10.91 15.84 -26.38
N GLN A 370 -10.29 16.95 -25.96
CA GLN A 370 -10.35 18.22 -26.69
C GLN A 370 -9.70 18.10 -28.07
N ASN A 371 -8.59 17.36 -28.17
CA ASN A 371 -7.85 17.17 -29.41
C ASN A 371 -8.29 15.93 -30.20
N LYS A 372 -9.29 15.19 -29.72
CA LYS A 372 -9.83 13.98 -30.36
C LYS A 372 -8.74 13.00 -30.78
N VAL A 373 -7.79 12.73 -29.88
CA VAL A 373 -6.72 11.74 -30.13
C VAL A 373 -7.38 10.38 -30.36
N THR A 374 -6.98 9.65 -31.39
CA THR A 374 -7.61 8.37 -31.79
C THR A 374 -6.65 7.19 -31.71
N GLY A 375 -7.20 5.98 -31.82
CA GLY A 375 -6.46 4.74 -31.96
C GLY A 375 -6.20 4.00 -30.64
N PRO A 376 -5.64 2.79 -30.70
CA PRO A 376 -5.37 2.00 -29.50
C PRO A 376 -4.26 2.64 -28.65
N MET A 377 -4.52 2.73 -27.35
CA MET A 377 -3.64 3.33 -26.36
C MET A 377 -2.73 2.28 -25.73
N PHE A 378 -1.46 2.62 -25.48
CA PHE A 378 -0.64 1.92 -24.48
C PHE A 378 -0.63 2.70 -23.17
N ASN A 379 -0.95 2.07 -22.05
CA ASN A 379 -0.89 2.67 -20.72
C ASN A 379 -0.21 1.74 -19.72
N ASN A 380 0.32 2.29 -18.62
CA ASN A 380 0.84 1.48 -17.53
C ASN A 380 -0.25 0.98 -16.57
N PHE A 381 0.11 -0.05 -15.80
CA PHE A 381 -0.81 -0.84 -14.97
C PHE A 381 -1.61 0.02 -13.98
N ASP A 382 -0.94 0.88 -13.22
CA ASP A 382 -1.54 1.61 -12.10
C ASP A 382 -2.51 2.74 -12.54
N ILE A 383 -2.33 3.31 -13.74
CA ILE A 383 -3.20 4.39 -14.24
C ILE A 383 -4.50 3.86 -14.86
N GLY A 384 -4.57 2.58 -15.22
CA GLY A 384 -5.71 2.00 -15.93
C GLY A 384 -7.05 2.20 -15.23
N SER A 385 -7.10 2.07 -13.90
CA SER A 385 -8.31 2.30 -13.11
C SER A 385 -8.84 3.74 -13.21
N TYR A 386 -7.96 4.73 -13.35
CA TYR A 386 -8.34 6.13 -13.54
C TYR A 386 -8.83 6.39 -14.97
N LEU A 387 -8.13 5.84 -15.97
CA LEU A 387 -8.52 5.92 -17.38
C LEU A 387 -9.91 5.35 -17.61
N ILE A 388 -10.22 4.20 -17.00
CA ILE A 388 -11.56 3.59 -17.05
C ILE A 388 -12.65 4.54 -16.56
N TRP A 389 -12.40 5.27 -15.48
CA TRP A 389 -13.40 6.17 -14.91
C TRP A 389 -13.67 7.38 -15.79
N GLN A 390 -12.61 7.97 -16.35
CA GLN A 390 -12.69 9.26 -17.03
C GLN A 390 -12.89 9.14 -18.55
N ALA A 391 -12.52 8.01 -19.16
CA ALA A 391 -12.36 7.90 -20.60
C ALA A 391 -13.14 6.75 -21.24
N TRP A 392 -13.76 5.86 -20.44
CA TRP A 392 -14.63 4.80 -20.96
C TRP A 392 -15.98 5.35 -21.48
N PRO A 393 -16.51 4.85 -22.62
CA PRO A 393 -16.02 3.73 -23.44
C PRO A 393 -15.11 4.13 -24.62
N GLU A 394 -14.89 5.43 -24.82
CA GLU A 394 -14.16 5.99 -25.96
C GLU A 394 -12.70 5.51 -26.00
N TYR A 395 -12.04 5.52 -24.84
CA TYR A 395 -10.65 5.09 -24.70
C TYR A 395 -10.56 3.80 -23.90
N LYS A 396 -10.43 2.67 -24.60
CA LYS A 396 -10.18 1.37 -23.98
C LYS A 396 -8.72 1.27 -23.55
N VAL A 397 -8.48 0.66 -22.40
CA VAL A 397 -7.14 0.54 -21.82
C VAL A 397 -6.38 -0.65 -22.40
N PHE A 398 -5.05 -0.55 -22.45
CA PHE A 398 -4.19 -1.69 -22.74
C PHE A 398 -4.25 -2.70 -21.59
N VAL A 399 -4.10 -2.17 -20.37
CA VAL A 399 -4.08 -2.92 -19.11
C VAL A 399 -4.72 -2.09 -17.98
N ASP A 400 -5.20 -2.75 -16.92
CA ASP A 400 -5.72 -2.12 -15.71
C ASP A 400 -5.34 -2.90 -14.44
N GLY A 401 -5.61 -2.29 -13.27
CA GLY A 401 -5.20 -2.74 -11.94
C GLY A 401 -5.74 -4.08 -11.44
N ARG A 402 -6.34 -4.93 -12.29
CA ARG A 402 -6.82 -6.27 -11.95
C ARG A 402 -5.92 -7.34 -12.55
N PRO A 403 -4.85 -7.79 -11.87
CA PRO A 403 -3.97 -8.83 -12.43
C PRO A 403 -4.73 -10.16 -12.64
N GLU A 404 -5.78 -10.43 -11.85
CA GLU A 404 -6.66 -11.60 -12.04
C GLU A 404 -7.48 -11.56 -13.33
N ALA A 405 -7.62 -10.40 -13.98
CA ALA A 405 -8.45 -10.20 -15.17
C ALA A 405 -7.64 -10.35 -16.48
N TYR A 406 -6.41 -10.87 -16.41
CA TYR A 406 -5.55 -11.16 -17.55
C TYR A 406 -4.91 -12.55 -17.38
N PRO A 407 -4.54 -13.25 -18.46
CA PRO A 407 -3.73 -14.45 -18.36
C PRO A 407 -2.36 -14.12 -17.73
N ALA A 408 -1.84 -14.93 -16.81
CA ALA A 408 -0.52 -14.68 -16.23
C ALA A 408 0.60 -14.55 -17.29
N LYS A 409 0.52 -15.35 -18.37
CA LYS A 409 1.43 -15.29 -19.51
C LYS A 409 1.39 -13.97 -20.28
N PHE A 410 0.27 -13.23 -20.26
CA PHE A 410 0.20 -11.92 -20.91
C PHE A 410 1.19 -10.95 -20.28
N PHE A 411 1.30 -10.93 -18.95
CA PHE A 411 2.27 -10.08 -18.27
C PHE A 411 3.71 -10.50 -18.55
N GLN A 412 3.98 -11.81 -18.47
CA GLN A 412 5.33 -12.38 -18.61
C GLN A 412 5.87 -12.34 -20.04
N SER A 413 5.01 -12.43 -21.04
CA SER A 413 5.42 -12.58 -22.45
C SER A 413 5.05 -11.39 -23.34
N VAL A 414 4.18 -10.48 -22.87
CA VAL A 414 3.72 -9.32 -23.65
C VAL A 414 3.95 -8.02 -22.90
N TYR A 415 3.20 -7.77 -21.82
CA TYR A 415 3.13 -6.43 -21.23
C TYR A 415 4.45 -5.95 -20.59
N ILE A 416 5.11 -6.80 -19.79
CA ILE A 416 6.41 -6.41 -19.20
C ILE A 416 7.50 -6.39 -20.28
N PRO A 417 7.66 -7.42 -21.14
CA PRO A 417 8.69 -7.39 -22.18
C PRO A 417 8.54 -6.26 -23.19
N MET A 418 7.32 -5.80 -23.52
CA MET A 418 7.10 -4.61 -24.36
C MET A 418 7.74 -3.33 -23.79
N GLN A 419 7.98 -3.29 -22.47
CA GLN A 419 8.56 -2.14 -21.78
C GLN A 419 10.09 -2.19 -21.69
N THR A 420 10.69 -3.35 -21.94
CA THR A 420 12.14 -3.56 -21.77
C THR A 420 12.85 -4.00 -23.04
N ASP A 421 12.14 -4.65 -23.98
CA ASP A 421 12.70 -5.21 -25.21
C ASP A 421 12.11 -4.54 -26.46
N GLU A 422 12.98 -3.95 -27.28
CA GLU A 422 12.60 -3.20 -28.48
C GLU A 422 12.01 -4.11 -29.57
N ALA A 423 12.49 -5.35 -29.70
CA ALA A 423 11.96 -6.30 -30.67
C ALA A 423 10.51 -6.69 -30.32
N THR A 424 10.25 -6.94 -29.04
CA THR A 424 8.90 -7.17 -28.52
C THR A 424 8.02 -5.95 -28.68
N TRP A 425 8.51 -4.74 -28.37
CA TRP A 425 7.76 -3.51 -28.60
C TRP A 425 7.33 -3.40 -30.06
N LYS A 426 8.27 -3.53 -31.02
CA LYS A 426 7.94 -3.46 -32.46
C LYS A 426 6.89 -4.50 -32.84
N LYS A 427 7.09 -5.77 -32.47
CA LYS A 427 6.12 -6.85 -32.76
C LYS A 427 4.72 -6.53 -32.23
N TYR A 428 4.59 -6.16 -30.97
CA TYR A 428 3.26 -6.00 -30.37
C TYR A 428 2.66 -4.62 -30.61
N ALA A 429 3.42 -3.54 -30.47
CA ALA A 429 2.93 -2.18 -30.69
C ALA A 429 2.66 -1.91 -32.17
N ASN A 430 3.56 -2.32 -33.08
CA ASN A 430 3.45 -1.99 -34.50
C ASN A 430 2.67 -3.03 -35.31
N ASP A 431 2.79 -4.33 -35.00
CA ASP A 431 2.21 -5.37 -35.86
C ASP A 431 0.88 -5.90 -35.34
N ILE A 432 0.77 -6.12 -34.02
CA ILE A 432 -0.39 -6.76 -33.41
C ILE A 432 -1.45 -5.74 -32.97
N TYR A 433 -1.08 -4.81 -32.08
CA TYR A 433 -2.03 -3.89 -31.45
C TYR A 433 -2.19 -2.56 -32.18
N LYS A 434 -1.30 -2.25 -33.14
CA LYS A 434 -1.32 -1.01 -33.93
C LYS A 434 -1.47 0.24 -33.04
N ILE A 435 -0.65 0.33 -31.98
CA ILE A 435 -0.72 1.39 -30.98
C ILE A 435 -0.49 2.74 -31.67
N ASN A 436 -1.36 3.71 -31.37
CA ASN A 436 -1.30 5.04 -31.97
C ASN A 436 -0.86 6.13 -30.99
N PHE A 437 -1.11 5.92 -29.69
CA PHE A 437 -0.63 6.82 -28.65
C PHE A 437 -0.29 6.07 -27.36
N VAL A 438 0.62 6.66 -26.59
CA VAL A 438 1.04 6.19 -25.28
C VAL A 438 0.54 7.19 -24.24
N PHE A 439 -0.18 6.72 -23.24
CA PHE A 439 -0.59 7.50 -22.07
C PHE A 439 0.04 6.89 -20.83
N PHE A 440 1.08 7.54 -20.30
CA PHE A 440 1.94 6.91 -19.29
C PHE A 440 2.01 7.77 -18.04
N SER A 441 1.79 7.15 -16.87
CA SER A 441 2.12 7.77 -15.60
C SER A 441 3.62 7.63 -15.37
N HIS A 442 4.36 8.72 -15.56
CA HIS A 442 5.83 8.69 -15.48
C HIS A 442 6.37 8.57 -14.04
N THR A 443 5.49 8.62 -13.06
CA THR A 443 5.78 8.29 -11.65
C THR A 443 5.89 6.78 -11.38
N ASP A 444 5.81 5.93 -12.41
CA ASP A 444 5.91 4.48 -12.30
C ASP A 444 7.32 4.06 -11.86
N GLY A 445 7.45 3.62 -10.61
CA GLY A 445 8.72 3.22 -10.03
C GLY A 445 9.21 1.81 -10.41
N THR A 446 8.50 1.09 -11.28
CA THR A 446 8.91 -0.27 -11.68
C THR A 446 10.15 -0.25 -12.57
N PRO A 447 11.05 -1.25 -12.49
CA PRO A 447 12.23 -1.29 -13.35
C PRO A 447 11.91 -1.26 -14.84
N TRP A 448 10.85 -1.96 -15.26
CA TRP A 448 10.41 -1.96 -16.65
C TRP A 448 9.77 -0.64 -17.07
N GLY A 449 9.00 0.03 -16.19
CA GLY A 449 8.43 1.34 -16.50
C GLY A 449 9.50 2.43 -16.67
N GLN A 450 10.54 2.39 -15.83
CA GLN A 450 11.69 3.29 -15.93
C GLN A 450 12.46 3.07 -17.24
N GLU A 451 12.75 1.81 -17.58
CA GLU A 451 13.41 1.48 -18.85
C GLU A 451 12.54 1.86 -20.06
N PHE A 452 11.23 1.67 -19.99
CA PHE A 452 10.30 2.06 -21.04
C PHE A 452 10.35 3.56 -21.34
N MET A 453 10.35 4.41 -20.31
CA MET A 453 10.43 5.87 -20.50
C MET A 453 11.74 6.29 -21.17
N LYS A 454 12.85 5.68 -20.74
CA LYS A 454 14.17 5.91 -21.35
C LYS A 454 14.17 5.53 -22.84
N GLN A 455 13.63 4.36 -23.18
CA GLN A 455 13.54 3.90 -24.58
C GLN A 455 12.58 4.77 -25.39
N MET A 456 11.41 5.12 -24.84
CA MET A 456 10.42 5.96 -25.51
C MET A 456 10.97 7.32 -25.93
N ALA A 457 11.78 7.96 -25.09
CA ALA A 457 12.41 9.24 -25.42
C ALA A 457 13.42 9.15 -26.58
N GLN A 458 13.91 7.95 -26.91
CA GLN A 458 14.87 7.70 -27.99
C GLN A 458 14.20 7.30 -29.31
N ARG A 459 12.91 6.92 -29.29
CA ARG A 459 12.19 6.45 -30.47
C ARG A 459 11.75 7.61 -31.34
N LYS A 460 12.38 7.76 -32.51
CA LYS A 460 12.05 8.80 -33.50
C LYS A 460 10.61 8.74 -34.02
N GLU A 461 10.00 7.55 -34.04
CA GLU A 461 8.60 7.36 -34.46
C GLU A 461 7.57 7.86 -33.44
N TRP A 462 8.00 8.33 -32.26
CA TRP A 462 7.12 8.73 -31.17
C TRP A 462 7.45 10.14 -30.70
N VAL A 463 6.48 11.05 -30.82
CA VAL A 463 6.65 12.46 -30.47
C VAL A 463 5.89 12.77 -29.18
N MET A 464 6.58 13.34 -28.21
CA MET A 464 5.97 13.82 -26.98
C MET A 464 5.10 15.02 -27.30
N VAL A 465 3.83 15.01 -26.90
CA VAL A 465 2.90 16.13 -27.16
C VAL A 465 2.27 16.71 -25.89
N TYR A 466 2.43 16.01 -24.77
CA TYR A 466 1.91 16.46 -23.49
C TYR A 466 2.81 15.98 -22.36
N LEU A 467 3.02 16.86 -21.39
CA LEU A 467 3.73 16.57 -20.15
C LEU A 467 3.10 17.38 -19.01
N ASP A 468 2.81 16.71 -17.90
CA ASP A 468 2.54 17.33 -16.61
C ASP A 468 3.35 16.62 -15.51
N PRO A 469 3.26 17.03 -14.23
CA PRO A 469 4.03 16.39 -13.17
C PRO A 469 3.70 14.92 -12.90
N THR A 470 2.72 14.32 -13.57
CA THR A 470 2.29 12.94 -13.37
C THR A 470 2.22 12.12 -14.66
N ILE A 471 1.79 12.74 -15.76
CA ILE A 471 1.47 12.09 -17.03
C ILE A 471 2.33 12.65 -18.15
N VAL A 472 2.68 11.76 -19.07
CA VAL A 472 3.26 12.07 -20.36
C VAL A 472 2.47 11.35 -21.46
N ILE A 473 2.27 12.04 -22.59
CA ILE A 473 1.61 11.48 -23.77
C ILE A 473 2.55 11.56 -24.96
N TRP A 474 2.73 10.43 -25.64
CA TRP A 474 3.40 10.36 -26.93
C TRP A 474 2.42 9.95 -28.02
N LEU A 475 2.49 10.63 -29.16
CA LEU A 475 1.79 10.24 -30.38
C LEU A 475 2.76 9.55 -31.33
N ARG A 476 2.27 8.54 -32.05
CA ARG A 476 3.01 7.97 -33.17
C ARG A 476 3.08 8.96 -34.31
N ASP A 477 4.26 9.15 -34.90
CA ASP A 477 4.45 10.00 -36.08
C ASP A 477 3.84 9.31 -37.32
N ASN A 478 2.65 9.75 -37.70
CA ASN A 478 1.89 9.26 -38.85
C ASN A 478 0.93 10.34 -39.35
N ASP A 479 0.30 10.11 -40.50
CA ASP A 479 -0.61 11.09 -41.12
C ASP A 479 -1.80 11.47 -40.23
N VAL A 480 -2.27 10.56 -39.37
CA VAL A 480 -3.39 10.81 -38.45
C VAL A 480 -3.00 11.83 -37.38
N ASN A 481 -1.79 11.72 -36.83
CA ASN A 481 -1.32 12.55 -35.74
C ASN A 481 -0.53 13.79 -36.19
N LYS A 482 -0.18 13.90 -37.48
CA LYS A 482 0.71 14.93 -38.03
C LYS A 482 0.32 16.36 -37.64
N ASN A 483 -0.97 16.70 -37.70
CA ASN A 483 -1.47 18.02 -37.32
C ASN A 483 -1.33 18.29 -35.81
N LEU A 484 -1.63 17.28 -34.97
CA LEU A 484 -1.48 17.39 -33.52
C LEU A 484 -0.01 17.48 -33.12
N ILE A 485 0.86 16.71 -33.77
CA ILE A 485 2.30 16.77 -33.57
C ILE A 485 2.82 18.16 -33.94
N ALA A 486 2.45 18.70 -35.09
CA ALA A 486 2.87 20.05 -35.50
C ALA A 486 2.44 21.14 -34.50
N GLN A 487 1.30 20.97 -33.84
CA GLN A 487 0.77 21.95 -32.89
C GLN A 487 1.35 21.80 -31.47
N TYR A 488 1.59 20.57 -31.01
CA TYR A 488 1.84 20.28 -29.59
C TYR A 488 3.18 19.60 -29.30
N ALA A 489 4.01 19.31 -30.30
CA ALA A 489 5.30 18.65 -30.09
C ALA A 489 6.14 19.36 -29.03
N LEU A 490 6.56 18.59 -28.03
CA LEU A 490 7.48 19.01 -26.98
C LEU A 490 8.88 18.51 -27.33
N ASN A 491 9.81 19.45 -27.50
CA ASN A 491 11.21 19.21 -27.79
C ASN A 491 12.09 19.86 -26.72
N GLN A 492 13.41 19.62 -26.76
CA GLN A 492 14.32 20.18 -25.76
C GLN A 492 14.24 21.71 -25.66
N ASP A 493 13.97 22.40 -26.76
CA ASP A 493 13.93 23.86 -26.83
C ASP A 493 12.72 24.44 -26.10
N ASN A 494 11.53 23.84 -26.26
CA ASN A 494 10.29 24.35 -25.68
C ASN A 494 9.91 23.70 -24.33
N LEU A 495 10.51 22.57 -23.97
CA LEU A 495 10.23 21.87 -22.71
C LEU A 495 10.49 22.76 -21.49
N ASN A 496 11.54 23.58 -21.55
CA ASN A 496 11.88 24.53 -20.51
C ASN A 496 10.74 25.51 -20.19
N GLN A 497 10.09 26.04 -21.24
CA GLN A 497 8.95 26.95 -21.10
C GLN A 497 7.70 26.19 -20.67
N HIS A 498 7.48 25.00 -21.24
CA HIS A 498 6.32 24.16 -20.93
C HIS A 498 6.25 23.78 -19.46
N ILE A 499 7.38 23.39 -18.85
CA ILE A 499 7.39 23.00 -17.42
C ILE A 499 7.44 24.18 -16.45
N ALA A 500 7.76 25.39 -16.91
CA ALA A 500 7.92 26.55 -16.05
C ALA A 500 6.68 26.79 -15.17
N ARG A 501 5.48 26.60 -15.74
CA ARG A 501 4.20 26.73 -15.02
C ARG A 501 4.06 25.77 -13.83
N TYR A 502 4.62 24.57 -13.93
CA TYR A 502 4.57 23.58 -12.85
C TYR A 502 5.64 23.84 -11.79
N LEU A 503 6.82 24.31 -12.20
CA LEU A 503 7.88 24.70 -11.28
C LEU A 503 7.51 25.96 -10.48
N THR A 504 6.69 26.86 -11.04
CA THR A 504 6.17 28.02 -10.31
C THR A 504 5.06 27.67 -9.32
N ALA A 505 4.40 26.52 -9.44
CA ALA A 505 3.18 26.18 -8.69
C ALA A 505 3.36 25.91 -7.18
N ASN A 506 4.53 26.23 -6.59
CA ASN A 506 4.86 26.03 -5.17
C ASN A 506 4.56 24.61 -4.63
N ASN A 507 4.60 23.58 -5.49
CA ASN A 507 4.39 22.19 -5.09
C ASN A 507 5.69 21.38 -5.19
N PHE A 508 6.18 20.93 -4.04
CA PHE A 508 7.39 20.12 -3.91
C PHE A 508 7.33 18.83 -4.75
N PHE A 509 6.21 18.10 -4.69
CA PHE A 509 6.09 16.80 -5.36
C PHE A 509 6.07 16.94 -6.88
N ASP A 510 5.48 18.01 -7.38
CA ASP A 510 5.40 18.23 -8.82
C ASP A 510 6.80 18.51 -9.40
N ALA A 511 7.58 19.36 -8.74
CA ALA A 511 8.97 19.63 -9.09
C ALA A 511 9.83 18.36 -8.97
N ALA A 512 9.68 17.60 -7.88
CA ALA A 512 10.42 16.35 -7.67
C ALA A 512 10.10 15.28 -8.74
N ARG A 513 8.83 15.09 -9.09
CA ARG A 513 8.40 14.12 -10.11
C ARG A 513 8.91 14.50 -11.50
N LEU A 514 8.85 15.78 -11.87
CA LEU A 514 9.45 16.26 -13.11
C LEU A 514 10.97 16.04 -13.12
N GLY A 515 11.65 16.30 -12.00
CA GLY A 515 13.07 16.01 -11.85
C GLY A 515 13.42 14.55 -12.11
N THR A 516 12.66 13.63 -11.49
CA THR A 516 12.81 12.18 -11.72
C THR A 516 12.53 11.81 -13.17
N PHE A 517 11.46 12.32 -13.78
CA PHE A 517 11.14 12.06 -15.18
C PHE A 517 12.27 12.49 -16.12
N PHE A 518 12.77 13.73 -15.96
CA PHE A 518 13.85 14.24 -16.79
C PHE A 518 15.16 13.49 -16.58
N GLN A 519 15.46 13.08 -15.35
CA GLN A 519 16.58 12.20 -15.06
C GLN A 519 16.45 10.89 -15.84
N THR A 520 15.27 10.24 -15.81
CA THR A 520 15.04 8.95 -16.47
C THR A 520 15.21 9.03 -17.98
N ILE A 521 14.75 10.11 -18.62
CA ILE A 521 14.90 10.31 -20.07
C ILE A 521 16.26 10.94 -20.46
N GLY A 522 17.15 11.21 -19.50
CA GLY A 522 18.50 11.72 -19.72
C GLY A 522 18.60 13.23 -19.96
N TYR A 523 17.57 14.00 -19.64
CA TYR A 523 17.55 15.47 -19.81
C TYR A 523 18.07 16.13 -18.52
N ASN A 524 19.38 15.96 -18.26
CA ASN A 524 20.01 16.29 -16.98
C ASN A 524 19.84 17.76 -16.55
N ASP A 525 19.85 18.72 -17.49
CA ASP A 525 19.68 20.14 -17.17
C ASP A 525 18.27 20.46 -16.64
N LEU A 526 17.25 19.86 -17.26
CA LEU A 526 15.87 19.98 -16.79
C LEU A 526 15.65 19.24 -15.48
N ALA A 527 16.34 18.10 -15.30
CA ALA A 527 16.31 17.35 -14.06
C ALA A 527 16.88 18.17 -12.89
N ILE A 528 18.08 18.73 -13.05
CA ILE A 528 18.74 19.60 -12.05
C ILE A 528 17.85 20.79 -11.73
N LYS A 529 17.35 21.51 -12.73
CA LYS A 529 16.45 22.66 -12.54
C LYS A 529 15.19 22.31 -11.74
N SER A 530 14.59 21.16 -12.03
CA SER A 530 13.38 20.69 -11.34
C SER A 530 13.68 20.27 -9.91
N PHE A 531 14.81 19.60 -9.66
CA PHE A 531 15.24 19.23 -8.32
C PHE A 531 15.69 20.41 -7.47
N ASP A 532 16.41 21.38 -8.04
CA ASP A 532 16.77 22.63 -7.35
C ASP A 532 15.50 23.35 -6.89
N ARG A 533 14.47 23.43 -7.76
CA ARG A 533 13.18 23.98 -7.37
C ARG A 533 12.49 23.18 -6.26
N ALA A 534 12.57 21.86 -6.28
CA ALA A 534 12.05 21.03 -5.18
C ALA A 534 12.80 21.33 -3.87
N LEU A 535 14.13 21.50 -3.91
CA LEU A 535 14.95 21.83 -2.74
C LEU A 535 14.71 23.25 -2.20
N GLU A 536 14.35 24.20 -3.05
CA GLU A 536 13.89 25.53 -2.61
C GLU A 536 12.61 25.45 -1.76
N LEU A 537 11.71 24.53 -2.12
CA LEU A 537 10.43 24.32 -1.43
C LEU A 537 10.59 23.46 -0.17
N ASN A 538 11.50 22.48 -0.19
CA ASN A 538 11.80 21.64 0.96
C ASN A 538 13.27 21.20 0.96
N LYS A 539 14.04 21.79 1.88
CA LYS A 539 15.48 21.53 2.04
C LYS A 539 15.79 20.23 2.77
N ASP A 540 14.81 19.58 3.38
CA ASP A 540 15.03 18.39 4.21
C ASP A 540 14.93 17.08 3.39
N ALA A 541 14.77 17.19 2.06
CA ALA A 541 14.63 16.06 1.15
C ALA A 541 15.99 15.45 0.77
N LYS A 542 16.59 14.65 1.67
CA LYS A 542 17.92 14.02 1.47
C LYS A 542 18.06 13.25 0.16
N GLN A 543 17.00 12.57 -0.30
CA GLN A 543 17.05 11.80 -1.54
C GLN A 543 17.22 12.70 -2.76
N ILE A 544 16.62 13.90 -2.74
CA ILE A 544 16.76 14.87 -3.83
C ILE A 544 18.16 15.47 -3.83
N TRP A 545 18.72 15.80 -2.65
CA TRP A 545 20.13 16.22 -2.55
C TRP A 545 21.08 15.17 -3.14
N PHE A 546 20.89 13.90 -2.78
CA PHE A 546 21.68 12.79 -3.31
C PHE A 546 21.56 12.66 -4.82
N VAL A 547 20.34 12.57 -5.35
CA VAL A 547 20.10 12.42 -6.79
C VAL A 547 20.63 13.61 -7.59
N ASN A 548 20.49 14.83 -7.09
CA ASN A 548 21.02 16.02 -7.75
C ASN A 548 22.55 16.03 -7.74
N GLY A 549 23.18 15.53 -6.66
CA GLY A 549 24.63 15.26 -6.61
C GLY A 549 25.08 14.31 -7.73
N LEU A 550 24.39 13.18 -7.91
CA LEU A 550 24.67 12.24 -9.00
C LEU A 550 24.51 12.86 -10.39
N LEU A 551 23.55 13.78 -10.56
CA LEU A 551 23.39 14.51 -11.82
C LEU A 551 24.59 15.44 -12.09
N TYR A 552 25.07 16.16 -11.07
CA TYR A 552 26.28 16.98 -11.20
C TYR A 552 27.53 16.13 -11.46
N GLU A 553 27.65 14.95 -10.84
CA GLU A 553 28.69 13.96 -11.17
C GLU A 553 28.63 13.54 -12.63
N SER A 554 27.44 13.21 -13.15
CA SER A 554 27.28 12.80 -14.56
C SER A 554 27.67 13.90 -15.56
N LYS A 555 27.66 15.17 -15.11
CA LYS A 555 28.13 16.34 -15.87
C LYS A 555 29.61 16.68 -15.64
N ASN A 556 30.36 15.83 -14.92
CA ASN A 556 31.73 16.06 -14.52
C ASN A 556 31.95 17.35 -13.69
N LEU A 557 30.91 17.80 -12.96
CA LEU A 557 30.96 18.94 -12.04
C LEU A 557 31.18 18.44 -10.62
N LEU A 558 32.36 17.88 -10.37
CA LEU A 558 32.68 17.12 -9.15
C LEU A 558 32.54 17.97 -7.88
N ASP A 559 33.00 19.22 -7.89
CA ASP A 559 32.91 20.12 -6.73
C ASP A 559 31.45 20.40 -6.31
N LYS A 560 30.55 20.55 -7.30
CA LYS A 560 29.12 20.69 -7.02
C LYS A 560 28.53 19.38 -6.50
N SER A 561 28.88 18.25 -7.12
CA SER A 561 28.44 16.93 -6.66
C SER A 561 28.79 16.71 -5.19
N GLU A 562 30.03 17.00 -4.81
CA GLU A 562 30.53 16.89 -3.44
C GLU A 562 29.67 17.68 -2.43
N VAL A 563 29.37 18.95 -2.75
CA VAL A 563 28.53 19.82 -1.89
C VAL A 563 27.14 19.21 -1.69
N TYR A 564 26.50 18.74 -2.76
CA TYR A 564 25.14 18.17 -2.70
C TYR A 564 25.13 16.82 -1.95
N LEU A 565 26.13 15.97 -2.16
CA LEU A 565 26.28 14.69 -1.44
C LEU A 565 26.54 14.92 0.05
N LYS A 566 27.36 15.90 0.42
CA LYS A 566 27.57 16.30 1.82
C LYS A 566 26.29 16.79 2.48
N LYS A 567 25.43 17.53 1.76
CA LYS A 567 24.11 17.92 2.27
C LYS A 567 23.18 16.74 2.51
N ALA A 568 23.19 15.73 1.64
CA ALA A 568 22.44 14.50 1.86
C ALA A 568 22.90 13.76 3.14
N ILE A 569 24.22 13.75 3.41
CA ILE A 569 24.82 13.15 4.61
C ILE A 569 24.53 13.99 5.88
N GLU A 570 24.51 15.32 5.78
CA GLU A 570 24.15 16.19 6.90
C GLU A 570 22.71 15.92 7.39
N LEU A 571 21.79 15.66 6.45
CA LEU A 571 20.40 15.30 6.75
C LEU A 571 20.25 13.86 7.25
N ASP A 572 21.10 12.94 6.81
CA ASP A 572 21.15 11.57 7.31
C ASP A 572 22.60 11.06 7.37
N GLY A 573 23.18 11.13 8.57
CA GLY A 573 24.55 10.67 8.83
C GLY A 573 24.78 9.18 8.61
N LYS A 574 23.74 8.40 8.29
CA LYS A 574 23.79 6.97 7.95
C LYS A 574 23.44 6.68 6.49
N TYR A 575 23.44 7.70 5.62
CA TYR A 575 23.08 7.52 4.21
C TYR A 575 24.21 6.83 3.41
N ILE A 576 24.17 5.50 3.38
CA ILE A 576 25.19 4.63 2.74
C ILE A 576 25.48 5.04 1.30
N ASP A 577 24.44 5.22 0.47
CA ASP A 577 24.62 5.52 -0.96
C ASP A 577 25.35 6.86 -1.18
N ALA A 578 25.07 7.86 -0.34
CA ALA A 578 25.74 9.16 -0.41
C ALA A 578 27.23 9.05 -0.05
N TYR A 579 27.61 8.27 0.97
CA TYR A 579 29.03 8.04 1.28
C TYR A 579 29.74 7.23 0.19
N LEU A 580 29.09 6.23 -0.40
CA LEU A 580 29.65 5.47 -1.52
C LEU A 580 29.96 6.37 -2.71
N SER A 581 29.01 7.23 -3.10
CA SER A 581 29.21 8.21 -4.18
C SER A 581 30.25 9.26 -3.82
N LEU A 582 30.24 9.80 -2.60
CA LEU A 582 31.22 10.80 -2.18
C LEU A 582 32.65 10.23 -2.22
N GLY A 583 32.86 8.97 -1.83
CA GLY A 583 34.15 8.32 -1.96
C GLY A 583 34.61 8.16 -3.42
N LYS A 584 33.68 7.92 -4.35
CA LYS A 584 33.99 7.90 -5.80
C LYS A 584 34.39 9.29 -6.31
N ILE A 585 33.69 10.34 -5.88
CA ILE A 585 34.01 11.72 -6.23
C ILE A 585 35.43 12.07 -5.77
N TYR A 586 35.76 11.80 -4.51
CA TYR A 586 37.11 12.03 -3.98
C TYR A 586 38.17 11.21 -4.72
N TYR A 587 37.86 9.95 -5.04
CA TYR A 587 38.77 9.12 -5.83
C TYR A 587 39.01 9.70 -7.23
N GLN A 588 37.97 10.21 -7.91
CA GLN A 588 38.09 10.89 -9.21
C GLN A 588 38.87 12.21 -9.11
N GLN A 589 38.77 12.91 -7.98
CA GLN A 589 39.56 14.11 -7.66
C GLN A 589 40.99 13.79 -7.18
N ALA A 590 41.37 12.51 -7.09
CA ALA A 590 42.62 12.02 -6.51
C ALA A 590 42.85 12.32 -5.01
N ASP A 591 41.79 12.69 -4.27
CA ASP A 591 41.81 12.74 -2.80
C ASP A 591 41.56 11.34 -2.23
N PHE A 592 42.61 10.51 -2.30
CA PHE A 592 42.54 9.13 -1.83
C PHE A 592 42.32 9.01 -0.31
N THR A 593 42.67 10.04 0.46
CA THR A 593 42.49 10.02 1.92
C THR A 593 41.02 10.13 2.28
N GLU A 594 40.32 11.10 1.70
CA GLU A 594 38.90 11.28 1.94
C GLU A 594 38.05 10.19 1.27
N ALA A 595 38.49 9.68 0.10
CA ALA A 595 37.85 8.53 -0.54
C ALA A 595 37.83 7.30 0.38
N ARG A 596 38.98 6.95 0.97
CA ARG A 596 39.11 5.86 1.95
C ARG A 596 38.20 6.09 3.15
N ARG A 597 38.22 7.28 3.76
CA ARG A 597 37.39 7.62 4.92
C ARG A 597 35.90 7.45 4.63
N ALA A 598 35.44 7.89 3.45
CA ALA A 598 34.05 7.76 3.05
C ALA A 598 33.61 6.29 2.94
N TRP A 599 34.44 5.42 2.34
CA TRP A 599 34.14 3.99 2.22
C TRP A 599 34.30 3.21 3.54
N GLU A 600 35.25 3.59 4.40
CA GLU A 600 35.35 3.06 5.77
C GLU A 600 34.10 3.41 6.57
N LYS A 601 33.56 4.63 6.41
CA LYS A 601 32.31 5.04 7.06
C LYS A 601 31.12 4.19 6.64
N VAL A 602 31.06 3.76 5.37
CA VAL A 602 30.06 2.80 4.90
C VAL A 602 30.17 1.47 5.66
N LEU A 603 31.38 0.97 5.89
CA LEU A 603 31.60 -0.27 6.64
C LEU A 603 31.34 -0.14 8.14
N GLU A 604 31.45 1.07 8.72
CA GLU A 604 30.98 1.33 10.09
C GLU A 604 29.45 1.25 10.20
N ILE A 605 28.73 1.69 9.17
CA ILE A 605 27.25 1.68 9.14
C ILE A 605 26.73 0.29 8.76
N ASP A 606 27.33 -0.33 7.74
CA ASP A 606 27.04 -1.66 7.23
C ASP A 606 28.34 -2.42 6.96
N SER A 607 28.77 -3.20 7.95
CA SER A 607 29.99 -3.99 7.87
C SER A 607 29.98 -5.05 6.77
N SER A 608 28.81 -5.37 6.19
CA SER A 608 28.63 -6.35 5.13
C SER A 608 28.63 -5.76 3.71
N ASN A 609 28.80 -4.45 3.56
CA ASN A 609 28.69 -3.78 2.27
C ASN A 609 29.79 -4.21 1.28
N ALA A 610 29.42 -4.96 0.25
CA ALA A 610 30.37 -5.51 -0.72
C ALA A 610 31.03 -4.42 -1.58
N ALA A 611 30.30 -3.36 -1.94
CA ALA A 611 30.82 -2.30 -2.79
C ALA A 611 31.93 -1.50 -2.09
N ALA A 612 31.72 -1.11 -0.82
CA ALA A 612 32.73 -0.41 -0.04
C ALA A 612 34.01 -1.23 0.14
N ARG A 613 33.91 -2.54 0.40
CA ARG A 613 35.08 -3.43 0.48
C ARG A 613 35.84 -3.47 -0.85
N ALA A 614 35.13 -3.70 -1.95
CA ALA A 614 35.74 -3.75 -3.27
C ALA A 614 36.47 -2.44 -3.61
N TYR A 615 35.88 -1.27 -3.26
CA TYR A 615 36.54 0.01 -3.47
C TYR A 615 37.81 0.18 -2.63
N LEU A 616 37.79 -0.21 -1.35
CA LEU A 616 38.96 -0.16 -0.47
C LEU A 616 40.07 -1.14 -0.89
N ASP A 617 39.71 -2.35 -1.30
CA ASP A 617 40.64 -3.37 -1.81
C ASP A 617 41.34 -2.87 -3.08
N ASN A 618 40.58 -2.26 -4.00
CA ASN A 618 41.11 -1.68 -5.23
C ASN A 618 42.06 -0.50 -4.97
N MET A 619 41.86 0.29 -3.90
CA MET A 619 42.81 1.34 -3.50
C MET A 619 44.11 0.77 -2.94
N GLY A 620 44.07 -0.42 -2.33
CA GLY A 620 45.25 -1.08 -1.74
C GLY A 620 46.31 -1.50 -2.76
N LEU A 621 45.99 -1.45 -4.05
CA LEU A 621 46.88 -1.82 -5.16
C LEU A 621 47.73 -0.64 -5.70
N ILE A 622 47.52 0.58 -5.21
CA ILE A 622 48.30 1.76 -5.59
C ILE A 622 49.34 2.02 -4.48
N PRO A 623 50.65 1.88 -4.74
CA PRO A 623 51.68 2.11 -3.73
C PRO A 623 51.71 3.60 -3.37
N PHE A 624 51.32 3.94 -2.14
CA PHE A 624 51.45 5.29 -1.61
C PHE A 624 52.93 5.56 -1.31
N THR A 625 53.54 6.47 -2.06
CA THR A 625 54.72 7.20 -1.58
C THR A 625 54.25 8.18 -0.49
N LYS A 626 54.75 7.96 0.72
CA LYS A 626 54.51 8.75 1.93
C LYS A 626 54.78 10.24 1.77
#